data_AF-N1U3I8-F1
#
_entry.id   AF-N1U3I8-F1
#
_cell.length_a   1.000
_cell.length_b   1.000
_cell.length_c   1.000
_cell.angle_alpha   90.00
_cell.angle_beta   90.00
_cell.angle_gamma   90.00
#
_symmetry.space_group_name_H-M   'P 1'
#
loop_
_entity.id
_entity.type
_entity.pdbx_description
1 polymer ?
#
loop_
_entity_poly.entity_id
_entity_poly.type
_entity_poly.pdbx_seq_one_letter_code
_entity_poly.pdbx_strand_id
1 'polypeptide(L)'
;MQMLVDAIPFLGRDYTFILKSHPACPVQEREFPSLRLKVRHEPITDLLEEVDIAYTSNITSAAIDVYCSGVPVISVLDGTSLNMSPLLGVNDVVFVSTANELSNALESDFEVLVGKENSLFCIDPNLPKWKKLLAID
;
A
#
# COMPACT_ATOMS: atom_id res chain seq x y z
N MET A 1 11.15 -0.46 4.14
CA MET A 1 11.70 0.88 4.45
C MET A 1 12.98 1.19 3.68
N GLN A 2 13.95 0.27 3.54
CA GLN A 2 15.19 0.54 2.80
C GLN A 2 14.96 1.07 1.37
N MET A 3 14.06 0.45 0.59
CA MET A 3 13.72 0.95 -0.75
C MET A 3 13.23 2.41 -0.76
N LEU A 4 12.47 2.83 0.27
CA LEU A 4 12.00 4.20 0.38
C LEU A 4 13.15 5.16 0.67
N VAL A 5 14.10 4.76 1.54
CA VAL A 5 15.32 5.52 1.80
C VAL A 5 16.16 5.66 0.53
N ASP A 6 16.31 4.56 -0.21
CA ASP A 6 17.09 4.52 -1.46
C ASP A 6 16.42 5.32 -2.58
N ALA A 7 15.10 5.55 -2.51
CA ALA A 7 14.36 6.36 -3.47
C ALA A 7 14.53 7.87 -3.26
N ILE A 8 14.82 8.32 -2.02
CA ILE A 8 14.92 9.75 -1.67
C ILE A 8 15.82 10.57 -2.62
N PRO A 9 17.04 10.11 -3.00
CA PRO A 9 17.91 10.88 -3.88
C PRO A 9 17.35 11.13 -5.29
N PHE A 10 16.32 10.37 -5.70
CA PHE A 10 15.69 10.49 -7.02
C PHE A 10 14.40 11.33 -7.00
N LEU A 11 13.92 11.74 -5.82
CA LEU A 11 12.69 12.51 -5.70
C LEU A 11 12.95 13.98 -6.06
N GLY A 12 12.07 14.53 -6.90
CA GLY A 12 12.10 15.93 -7.32
C GLY A 12 11.21 16.82 -6.45
N ARG A 13 10.27 16.23 -5.72
CA ARG A 13 9.35 16.92 -4.79
C ARG A 13 9.77 16.70 -3.33
N ASP A 14 9.32 17.59 -2.45
CA ASP A 14 9.44 17.41 -1.00
C ASP A 14 8.36 16.44 -0.50
N TYR A 15 8.76 15.41 0.25
CA TYR A 15 7.84 14.46 0.88
C TYR A 15 7.94 14.52 2.41
N THR A 16 6.79 14.37 3.06
CA THR A 16 6.69 14.03 4.48
C THR A 16 5.95 12.71 4.61
N PHE A 17 6.41 11.86 5.52
CA PHE A 17 5.91 10.50 5.64
C PHE A 17 5.19 10.30 6.96
N ILE A 18 4.05 9.61 6.91
CA ILE A 18 3.40 9.02 8.08
C ILE A 18 3.66 7.51 8.04
N LEU A 19 4.20 6.94 9.12
CA LEU A 19 4.35 5.50 9.27
C LEU A 19 3.40 4.98 10.34
N LYS A 20 2.45 4.15 9.91
CA LYS A 20 1.63 3.32 10.77
C LYS A 20 2.17 1.89 10.77
N SER A 21 3.07 1.58 11.69
CA SER A 21 3.66 0.23 11.80
C SER A 21 2.69 -0.76 12.44
N HIS A 22 2.90 -2.05 12.21
CA HIS A 22 2.15 -3.10 12.91
C HIS A 22 2.44 -3.04 14.42
N PRO A 23 1.45 -3.20 15.32
CA PRO A 23 1.68 -3.10 16.77
C PRO A 23 2.74 -4.09 17.30
N ALA A 24 2.83 -5.27 16.70
CA ALA A 24 3.84 -6.28 17.06
C ALA A 24 5.21 -6.07 16.39
N CYS A 25 5.33 -5.12 15.47
CA CYS A 25 6.60 -4.76 14.80
C CYS A 25 6.74 -3.23 14.82
N PRO A 26 7.00 -2.65 16.00
CA PRO A 26 7.12 -1.20 16.13
C PRO A 26 8.36 -0.71 15.39
N VAL A 27 8.22 0.43 14.72
CA VAL A 27 9.31 1.14 14.07
C VAL A 27 9.45 2.51 14.72
N GLN A 28 10.68 2.94 14.99
CA GLN A 28 10.99 4.24 15.58
C GLN A 28 11.52 5.19 14.51
N GLU A 29 11.15 6.47 14.61
CA GLU A 29 11.58 7.52 13.66
C GLU A 29 13.11 7.59 13.54
N ARG A 30 13.82 7.40 14.66
CA ARG A 30 15.30 7.43 14.72
C ARG A 30 15.98 6.33 13.90
N GLU A 31 15.27 5.29 13.48
CA GLU A 31 15.81 4.24 12.62
C GLU A 31 15.99 4.72 11.17
N PHE A 32 15.28 5.78 10.77
CA PHE A 32 15.28 6.31 9.41
C PHE A 32 15.46 7.85 9.40
N PRO A 33 16.61 8.38 9.88
CA PRO A 33 16.80 9.81 10.06
C PRO A 33 16.84 10.61 8.73
N SER A 34 17.05 9.93 7.60
CA SER A 34 16.98 10.53 6.27
C SER A 34 15.55 10.79 5.79
N LEU A 35 14.55 10.16 6.40
CA LEU A 35 13.15 10.37 6.09
C LEU A 35 12.56 11.43 7.02
N ARG A 36 11.82 12.40 6.46
CA ARG A 36 10.94 13.30 7.23
C ARG A 36 9.70 12.50 7.70
N LEU A 37 9.93 11.56 8.60
CA LEU A 37 8.98 10.54 9.01
C LEU A 37 8.38 10.85 10.38
N LYS A 38 7.06 10.69 10.51
CA LYS A 38 6.35 10.66 11.79
C LYS A 38 5.69 9.32 12.00
N VAL A 39 5.93 8.69 13.15
CA VAL A 39 5.24 7.44 13.53
C VAL A 39 3.91 7.81 14.19
N ARG A 40 2.81 7.27 13.65
CA ARG A 40 1.44 7.59 14.07
C ARG A 40 0.69 6.29 14.39
N HIS A 41 -0.24 6.36 15.33
CA HIS A 41 -0.94 5.18 15.86
C HIS A 41 -2.46 5.28 15.78
N GLU A 42 -2.98 6.43 15.38
CA GLU A 42 -4.38 6.72 15.10
C GLU A 42 -4.99 5.71 14.11
N PRO A 43 -6.31 5.50 14.13
CA PRO A 43 -7.00 4.69 13.12
C PRO A 43 -6.56 5.06 11.69
N ILE A 44 -6.45 4.05 10.83
CA ILE A 44 -5.98 4.27 9.45
C ILE A 44 -6.90 5.24 8.70
N THR A 45 -8.21 5.18 8.96
CA THR A 45 -9.23 6.07 8.41
C THR A 45 -8.92 7.53 8.66
N ASP A 46 -8.44 7.86 9.86
CA ASP A 46 -8.19 9.24 10.27
C ASP A 46 -6.93 9.76 9.58
N LEU A 47 -5.91 8.90 9.43
CA LEU A 47 -4.67 9.23 8.73
C LEU A 47 -4.87 9.38 7.22
N LEU A 48 -5.86 8.70 6.63
CA LEU A 48 -6.14 8.74 5.20
C LEU A 48 -6.65 10.12 4.73
N GLU A 49 -7.17 10.94 5.64
CA GLU A 49 -7.57 12.32 5.34
C GLU A 49 -6.35 13.26 5.18
N GLU A 50 -5.16 12.85 5.64
CA GLU A 50 -3.94 13.66 5.65
C GLU A 50 -2.94 13.27 4.55
N VAL A 51 -3.23 12.26 3.73
CA VAL A 51 -2.26 11.68 2.77
C VAL A 51 -2.72 11.80 1.32
N ASP A 52 -1.76 12.14 0.46
CA ASP A 52 -1.98 12.20 -1.00
C ASP A 52 -1.81 10.82 -1.66
N ILE A 53 -0.98 9.96 -1.05
CA ILE A 53 -0.61 8.64 -1.58
C ILE A 53 -0.21 7.69 -0.45
N ALA A 54 -0.50 6.40 -0.62
CA ALA A 54 -0.02 5.37 0.29
C ALA A 54 1.03 4.46 -0.35
N TYR A 55 1.99 4.08 0.48
CA TYR A 55 3.03 3.11 0.17
C TYR A 55 2.90 1.90 1.11
N THR A 56 2.63 0.72 0.56
CA THR A 56 2.32 -0.50 1.33
C THR A 56 3.31 -1.62 1.08
N SER A 57 3.40 -2.56 2.01
CA SER A 57 4.06 -3.84 1.76
C SER A 57 3.20 -4.73 0.86
N ASN A 58 3.81 -5.77 0.31
CA ASN A 58 3.13 -6.80 -0.50
C ASN A 58 2.04 -7.55 0.28
N ILE A 59 2.23 -7.79 1.59
CA ILE A 59 1.35 -8.65 2.39
C ILE A 59 0.73 -7.82 3.51
N THR A 60 -0.34 -7.08 3.20
CA THR A 60 -1.08 -6.29 4.18
C THR A 60 -2.53 -6.06 3.75
N SER A 61 -3.47 -6.18 4.69
CA SER A 61 -4.87 -5.80 4.45
C SER A 61 -5.07 -4.29 4.39
N ALA A 62 -4.15 -3.50 4.97
CA ALA A 62 -4.22 -2.04 4.98
C ALA A 62 -4.26 -1.43 3.58
N ALA A 63 -3.72 -2.15 2.58
CA ALA A 63 -3.81 -1.74 1.17
C ALA A 63 -5.27 -1.66 0.68
N ILE A 64 -6.15 -2.54 1.18
CA ILE A 64 -7.59 -2.49 0.86
C ILE A 64 -8.25 -1.28 1.51
N ASP A 65 -7.96 -1.00 2.78
CA ASP A 65 -8.52 0.16 3.49
C ASP A 65 -8.19 1.47 2.75
N VAL A 66 -6.94 1.62 2.33
CA VAL A 66 -6.47 2.78 1.54
C VAL A 66 -7.16 2.82 0.18
N TYR A 67 -7.16 1.70 -0.55
CA TYR A 67 -7.74 1.66 -1.88
C TYR A 67 -9.24 2.01 -1.84
N CYS A 68 -9.97 1.54 -0.84
CA CYS A 68 -11.37 1.86 -0.63
C CYS A 68 -11.61 3.33 -0.23
N SER A 69 -10.63 4.04 0.31
CA SER A 69 -10.75 5.48 0.59
C SER A 69 -10.50 6.37 -0.63
N GLY A 70 -10.13 5.78 -1.77
CA GLY A 70 -9.81 6.52 -2.99
C GLY A 70 -8.39 7.09 -3.04
N VAL A 71 -7.57 6.81 -2.02
CA VAL A 71 -6.15 7.20 -2.00
C VAL A 71 -5.36 6.25 -2.92
N PRO A 72 -4.52 6.78 -3.84
CA PRO A 72 -3.67 5.96 -4.68
C PRO A 72 -2.72 5.06 -3.88
N VAL A 73 -2.52 3.83 -4.35
CA VAL A 73 -1.70 2.81 -3.68
C VAL A 73 -0.49 2.43 -4.54
N ILE A 74 0.70 2.58 -3.96
CA ILE A 74 1.94 1.94 -4.44
C ILE A 74 2.27 0.77 -3.51
N SER A 75 2.30 -0.45 -4.05
CA SER A 75 2.64 -1.65 -3.29
C SER A 75 4.05 -2.13 -3.63
N VAL A 76 4.88 -2.34 -2.60
CA VAL A 76 6.22 -2.88 -2.80
C VAL A 76 6.19 -4.38 -3.03
N LEU A 77 7.05 -4.84 -3.94
CA LEU A 77 7.44 -6.23 -4.11
C LEU A 77 8.87 -6.38 -3.63
N ASP A 78 9.10 -7.26 -2.65
CA ASP A 78 10.41 -7.45 -2.04
C ASP A 78 11.37 -8.30 -2.91
N GLY A 79 10.90 -8.81 -4.05
CA GLY A 79 11.65 -9.67 -4.96
C GLY A 79 11.95 -11.07 -4.43
N THR A 80 11.48 -11.40 -3.23
CA THR A 80 11.73 -12.68 -2.55
C THR A 80 10.48 -13.52 -2.35
N SER A 81 9.30 -12.90 -2.47
CA SER A 81 7.99 -13.52 -2.31
C SER A 81 7.13 -13.37 -3.57
N LEU A 82 6.14 -14.24 -3.72
CA LEU A 82 5.07 -14.04 -4.71
C LEU A 82 4.31 -12.74 -4.39
N ASN A 83 3.74 -12.09 -5.41
CA ASN A 83 2.81 -10.99 -5.17
C ASN A 83 1.55 -11.54 -4.47
N MET A 84 1.44 -11.24 -3.19
CA MET A 84 0.35 -11.66 -2.30
C MET A 84 -0.52 -10.46 -1.92
N SER A 85 -0.37 -9.35 -2.64
CA SER A 85 -1.18 -8.17 -2.42
C SER A 85 -2.66 -8.50 -2.65
N PRO A 86 -3.55 -8.07 -1.76
CA PRO A 86 -4.99 -8.22 -1.98
C PRO A 86 -5.49 -7.36 -3.15
N LEU A 87 -4.65 -6.47 -3.67
CA LEU A 87 -4.89 -5.64 -4.85
C LEU A 87 -4.26 -6.22 -6.13
N LEU A 88 -3.76 -7.45 -6.10
CA LEU A 88 -3.25 -8.12 -7.31
C LEU A 88 -4.35 -8.22 -8.37
N GLY A 89 -4.07 -7.70 -9.58
CA GLY A 89 -5.01 -7.68 -10.69
C GLY A 89 -5.90 -6.43 -10.75
N VAL A 90 -5.73 -5.48 -9.82
CA VAL A 90 -6.34 -4.15 -9.89
C VAL A 90 -5.50 -3.26 -10.80
N ASN A 91 -6.11 -2.73 -11.86
CA ASN A 91 -5.40 -2.06 -12.95
C ASN A 91 -4.72 -0.73 -12.57
N ASP A 92 -5.25 -0.08 -11.54
CA ASP A 92 -4.86 1.25 -11.07
C ASP A 92 -3.98 1.23 -9.82
N VAL A 93 -3.49 0.05 -9.45
CA VAL A 93 -2.53 -0.12 -8.35
C VAL A 93 -1.14 -0.31 -8.94
N VAL A 94 -0.18 0.47 -8.46
CA VAL A 94 1.21 0.43 -8.94
C VAL A 94 2.02 -0.52 -8.08
N PHE A 95 2.72 -1.45 -8.71
CA PHE A 95 3.64 -2.37 -8.05
C PHE A 95 5.08 -2.02 -8.39
N VAL A 96 5.95 -1.91 -7.38
CA VAL A 96 7.35 -1.51 -7.54
C VAL A 96 8.29 -2.48 -6.84
N SER A 97 9.42 -2.78 -7.47
CA SER A 97 10.45 -3.69 -6.97
C SER A 97 11.81 -3.01 -6.80
N THR A 98 11.96 -1.75 -7.24
CA THR A 98 13.22 -0.99 -7.16
C THR A 98 12.98 0.44 -6.68
N ALA A 99 14.04 1.07 -6.15
CA ALA A 99 14.01 2.47 -5.73
C ALA A 99 13.68 3.43 -6.89
N ASN A 100 14.16 3.14 -8.10
CA ASN A 100 13.84 3.92 -9.31
C ASN A 100 12.37 3.76 -9.73
N GLU A 101 11.82 2.55 -9.66
CA GLU A 101 10.39 2.34 -9.91
C GLU A 101 9.54 3.08 -8.87
N LEU A 102 9.92 3.02 -7.60
CA LEU A 102 9.25 3.75 -6.52
C LEU A 102 9.32 5.27 -6.73
N SER A 103 10.49 5.82 -7.07
CA SER A 103 10.61 7.26 -7.32
C SER A 103 9.80 7.70 -8.52
N ASN A 104 9.82 6.93 -9.62
CA ASN A 104 9.01 7.23 -10.81
C ASN A 104 7.52 7.19 -10.51
N ALA A 105 7.08 6.23 -9.69
CA ALA A 105 5.70 6.16 -9.24
C ALA A 105 5.34 7.38 -8.39
N LEU A 106 6.13 7.71 -7.37
CA LEU A 106 5.87 8.87 -6.50
C LEU A 106 5.82 10.20 -7.27
N GLU A 107 6.67 10.38 -8.28
CA GLU A 107 6.72 11.59 -9.11
C GLU A 107 5.65 11.64 -10.22
N SER A 108 4.93 10.54 -10.44
CA SER A 108 3.83 10.49 -11.40
C SER A 108 2.60 11.23 -10.87
N ASP A 109 1.79 11.75 -11.80
CA ASP A 109 0.52 12.34 -11.43
C ASP A 109 -0.50 11.22 -11.20
N PHE A 110 -1.09 11.19 -10.02
CA PHE A 110 -2.14 10.23 -9.66
C PHE A 110 -3.51 10.86 -9.88
N GLU A 111 -4.39 10.12 -10.54
CA GLU A 111 -5.81 10.45 -10.52
C GLU A 111 -6.42 9.97 -9.19
N VAL A 112 -7.24 10.82 -8.57
CA VAL A 112 -8.08 10.40 -7.45
C VAL A 112 -8.97 9.26 -7.92
N LEU A 113 -8.86 8.10 -7.26
CA LEU A 113 -9.61 6.92 -7.64
C LEU A 113 -11.06 7.11 -7.19
N VAL A 114 -11.96 7.36 -8.14
CA VAL A 114 -13.39 7.38 -7.87
C VAL A 114 -13.86 5.94 -7.67
N GLY A 115 -14.37 5.65 -6.48
CA GLY A 115 -14.72 4.32 -5.95
C GLY A 115 -15.09 3.29 -7.01
N LYS A 116 -14.10 2.48 -7.40
CA LYS A 116 -14.30 1.38 -8.34
C LYS A 116 -15.00 0.21 -7.67
N GLU A 117 -15.81 -0.47 -8.48
CA GLU A 117 -16.77 -1.50 -8.11
C GLU A 117 -16.18 -2.63 -7.23
N ASN A 118 -16.97 -3.04 -6.23
CA ASN A 118 -16.69 -3.92 -5.07
C ASN A 118 -16.25 -5.38 -5.36
N SER A 119 -15.69 -5.67 -6.54
CA SER A 119 -15.28 -7.04 -6.93
C SER A 119 -14.12 -7.63 -6.11
N LEU A 120 -13.46 -6.81 -5.28
CA LEU A 120 -12.41 -7.23 -4.36
C LEU A 120 -12.94 -8.15 -3.25
N PHE A 121 -14.15 -7.90 -2.77
CA PHE A 121 -14.68 -8.58 -1.59
C PHE A 121 -15.43 -9.87 -1.99
N CYS A 122 -14.95 -11.00 -1.47
CA CYS A 122 -15.61 -12.29 -1.64
C CYS A 122 -16.58 -12.56 -0.48
N ILE A 123 -17.63 -11.75 -0.35
CA ILE A 123 -18.58 -11.75 0.80
C ILE A 123 -19.85 -12.56 0.55
N ASP A 124 -19.94 -13.30 -0.57
CA ASP A 124 -21.10 -14.15 -0.84
C ASP A 124 -21.19 -15.26 0.23
N PRO A 125 -22.28 -15.31 1.03
CA PRO A 125 -22.43 -16.28 2.11
C PRO A 125 -22.52 -17.73 1.61
N ASN A 126 -22.80 -17.96 0.32
CA ASN A 126 -22.78 -19.29 -0.29
C ASN A 126 -21.35 -19.79 -0.57
N LEU A 127 -20.35 -18.92 -0.40
CA LEU A 127 -18.92 -19.20 -0.60
C LEU A 127 -18.60 -19.92 -1.93
N PRO A 128 -19.16 -19.49 -3.08
CA PRO A 128 -19.08 -20.24 -4.34
C PRO A 128 -17.65 -20.45 -4.83
N LYS A 129 -16.74 -19.49 -4.57
CA LYS A 129 -15.31 -19.60 -4.92
C LYS A 129 -14.63 -20.71 -4.12
N TRP A 130 -14.91 -20.82 -2.82
CA TRP A 130 -14.37 -21.87 -1.95
C TRP A 130 -14.94 -23.23 -2.30
N LYS A 131 -16.26 -23.32 -2.51
CA LYS A 131 -16.94 -24.54 -2.95
C LYS A 131 -16.35 -25.11 -4.23
N LYS A 132 -16.17 -24.25 -5.25
CA LYS A 132 -15.51 -24.62 -6.51
C LYS A 132 -14.08 -25.09 -6.31
N LEU A 133 -13.28 -24.39 -5.48
CA LEU A 133 -11.88 -24.73 -5.24
C LEU A 133 -11.73 -26.08 -4.51
N LEU A 134 -12.58 -26.34 -3.52
CA LEU A 134 -12.55 -27.53 -2.68
C LEU A 134 -13.34 -28.70 -3.28
N ALA A 135 -14.01 -28.50 -4.42
CA ALA A 135 -14.91 -29.47 -5.05
C ALA A 135 -16.01 -29.99 -4.11
N ILE A 136 -16.67 -29.07 -3.40
CA ILE A 136 -17.79 -29.34 -2.49
C ILE A 136 -19.01 -28.53 -2.90
N ASP A 137 -20.21 -29.07 -2.66
CA ASP A 137 -21.50 -28.48 -3.04
C ASP A 137 -22.04 -27.43 -2.07
#